data_AF-A0A820C558-F1
#
_entry.id   AF-A0A820C558-F1
#
_cell.length_a   1.000
_cell.length_b   1.000
_cell.length_c   1.000
_cell.angle_alpha   90.00
_cell.angle_beta   90.00
_cell.angle_gamma   90.00
#
_symmetry.space_group_name_H-M   'P 1'
#
loop_
_entity.id
_entity.type
_entity.pdbx_description
1 polymer ?
#
loop_
_entity_poly.entity_id
_entity_poly.type
_entity_poly.pdbx_seq_one_letter_code
_entity_poly.pdbx_strand_id
1 'polypeptide(L)'
;MNALLVNNIGLSIAGVATFLVPLCSSHGHLIAYCIVWGGAIAFHISLTPVIICELVGLDKFSSALGLVFLFRGISSLIAPPVMGAIRDFTASFNI
;
A
#
# COMPACT_ATOMS: atom_id res chain seq x y z
N MET A 1 16.85 13.00 -11.56
CA MET A 1 16.28 11.69 -11.96
C MET A 1 14.90 11.61 -11.34
N ASN A 2 13.84 11.57 -12.14
CA ASN A 2 12.48 11.86 -11.67
C ASN A 2 11.98 10.80 -10.68
N ALA A 3 12.14 11.05 -9.38
CA ALA A 3 11.68 10.18 -8.29
C ALA A 3 10.18 9.85 -8.41
N LEU A 4 9.40 10.78 -8.98
CA LEU A 4 8.00 10.59 -9.36
C LEU A 4 7.77 9.45 -10.36
N LEU A 5 8.62 9.33 -11.40
CA LEU A 5 8.52 8.28 -12.41
C LEU A 5 8.86 6.90 -11.83
N VAL A 6 9.91 6.83 -11.01
CA VAL A 6 10.34 5.58 -10.37
C VAL A 6 9.29 5.08 -9.37
N ASN A 7 8.68 5.99 -8.60
CA ASN A 7 7.62 5.65 -7.66
C ASN A 7 6.33 5.21 -8.37
N ASN A 8 5.91 5.90 -9.45
CA ASN A 8 4.71 5.52 -10.21
C ASN A 8 4.84 4.16 -10.93
N ILE A 9 6.02 3.83 -11.46
CA ILE A 9 6.27 2.52 -12.09
C ILE A 9 6.24 1.41 -11.04
N GLY A 10 6.87 1.61 -9.88
CA GLY A 10 6.85 0.66 -8.78
C GLY A 10 5.43 0.40 -8.23
N LEU A 11 4.64 1.47 -8.04
CA LEU A 11 3.24 1.38 -7.61
C LEU A 11 2.35 0.68 -8.65
N SER A 12 2.58 0.92 -9.94
CA SER A 12 1.83 0.27 -11.01
C SER A 12 2.11 -1.23 -11.04
N ILE A 13 3.37 -1.65 -10.91
CA ILE A 13 3.75 -3.06 -10.87
C ILE A 13 3.20 -3.74 -9.60
N ALA A 14 3.26 -3.07 -8.45
CA ALA A 14 2.72 -3.58 -7.19
C ALA A 14 1.18 -3.71 -7.23
N GLY A 15 0.49 -2.75 -7.84
CA GLY A 15 -0.96 -2.77 -8.03
C GLY A 15 -1.42 -3.90 -8.95
N VAL A 16 -0.72 -4.09 -10.08
CA VAL A 16 -0.99 -5.20 -11.00
C VAL A 16 -0.72 -6.55 -10.34
N ALA A 17 0.39 -6.68 -9.59
CA ALA A 17 0.68 -7.90 -8.83
C ALA A 17 -0.40 -8.21 -7.78
N THR A 18 -0.93 -7.18 -7.09
CA THR A 18 -1.98 -7.33 -6.07
C THR A 18 -3.33 -7.74 -6.68
N PHE A 19 -3.64 -7.30 -7.91
CA PHE A 19 -4.84 -7.71 -8.63
C PHE A 19 -4.85 -9.19 -9.05
N LEU A 20 -3.68 -9.81 -9.22
CA LEU A 20 -3.56 -11.24 -9.56
C LEU A 20 -3.58 -12.19 -8.34
N VAL A 21 -3.54 -11.66 -7.12
CA VAL A 21 -3.55 -12.42 -5.85
C VAL A 21 -4.79 -13.30 -5.64
N PRO A 22 -6.04 -12.81 -5.85
CA PRO A 22 -7.23 -13.61 -5.55
C PRO A 22 -7.37 -14.87 -6.44
N LEU A 23 -6.57 -15.00 -7.52
CA LEU A 23 -6.59 -16.16 -8.41
C LEU A 23 -5.66 -17.30 -7.98
N CYS A 24 -4.82 -17.10 -6.96
CA CYS A 24 -3.80 -18.06 -6.56
C CYS A 24 -4.12 -18.77 -5.24
N SER A 25 -4.83 -19.89 -5.34
CA SER A 25 -5.35 -20.68 -4.20
C SER A 25 -4.33 -21.66 -3.58
N SER A 26 -3.03 -21.56 -3.91
CA SER A 26 -1.99 -22.51 -3.47
C SER A 26 -0.95 -21.85 -2.55
N HIS A 27 -0.54 -22.57 -1.51
CA HIS A 27 0.33 -22.10 -0.43
C HIS A 27 1.66 -21.49 -0.92
N GLY A 28 2.20 -21.98 -2.05
CA GLY A 28 3.42 -21.43 -2.65
C GLY A 28 3.23 -20.05 -3.28
N HIS A 29 2.05 -19.77 -3.83
CA HIS A 29 1.75 -18.47 -4.45
C HIS A 29 1.51 -17.37 -3.41
N LEU A 30 0.97 -17.74 -2.24
CA LEU A 30 0.86 -16.86 -1.07
C LEU A 30 2.23 -16.38 -0.58
N ILE A 31 3.22 -17.29 -0.53
CA ILE A 31 4.60 -16.93 -0.12
C ILE A 31 5.23 -15.99 -1.16
N ALA A 32 5.13 -16.33 -2.44
CA ALA A 32 5.65 -15.48 -3.52
C ALA A 32 4.99 -14.08 -3.50
N TYR A 33 3.68 -14.03 -3.26
CA TYR A 33 2.96 -12.77 -3.10
C TYR A 33 3.47 -11.95 -1.91
N CYS A 34 3.62 -12.56 -0.73
CA CYS A 34 4.13 -11.86 0.45
C CYS A 34 5.51 -11.24 0.21
N ILE A 35 6.39 -11.92 -0.52
CA ILE A 35 7.72 -11.41 -0.88
C ILE A 35 7.60 -10.21 -1.83
N VAL A 36 6.81 -10.33 -2.90
CA VAL A 36 6.63 -9.26 -3.90
C VAL A 36 5.95 -8.03 -3.28
N TRP A 37 4.86 -8.24 -2.55
CA TRP A 37 4.11 -7.19 -1.87
C TRP A 37 4.93 -6.53 -0.76
N GLY A 38 5.64 -7.33 0.05
CA GLY A 38 6.53 -6.85 1.10
C GLY A 38 7.70 -6.01 0.56
N GLY A 39 8.31 -6.44 -0.55
CA GLY A 39 9.34 -5.68 -1.24
C GLY A 39 8.80 -4.37 -1.82
N ALA A 40 7.63 -4.42 -2.47
CA ALA A 40 7.00 -3.23 -3.04
C ALA A 40 6.64 -2.18 -1.99
N ILE A 41 6.08 -2.59 -0.86
CA ILE A 41 5.70 -1.65 0.21
C ILE A 41 6.92 -1.07 0.92
N ALA A 42 8.01 -1.85 1.07
CA ALA A 42 9.27 -1.36 1.62
C ALA A 42 9.87 -0.24 0.75
N PHE A 43 9.84 -0.41 -0.57
CA PHE A 43 10.30 0.61 -1.52
C PHE A 43 9.46 1.88 -1.44
N HIS A 44 8.13 1.73 -1.38
CA HIS A 44 7.22 2.88 -1.27
C HIS A 44 7.41 3.66 0.04
N ILE A 45 7.55 2.97 1.17
CA ILE A 45 7.80 3.61 2.48
C ILE A 45 9.15 4.33 2.49
N SER A 46 10.18 3.76 1.83
CA SER A 46 11.51 4.37 1.74
C SER A 46 11.54 5.62 0.82
N LEU A 47 10.76 5.62 -0.26
CA LEU A 47 10.67 6.75 -1.20
C LEU A 47 9.80 7.91 -0.72
N THR A 48 8.78 7.63 0.08
CA THR A 48 7.85 8.64 0.60
C THR A 48 8.56 9.85 1.25
N PRO A 49 9.51 9.68 2.20
CA PRO A 49 10.27 10.80 2.75
C PRO A 49 11.15 11.48 1.69
N VAL A 50 11.80 10.74 0.80
CA VAL A 50 12.68 11.33 -0.24
C VAL A 50 11.89 12.29 -1.14
N ILE A 51 10.73 11.85 -1.63
CA ILE A 51 9.86 12.64 -2.52
C ILE A 51 9.29 13.87 -1.80
N ILE A 52 8.86 13.73 -0.55
CA ILE A 52 8.33 14.86 0.24
C ILE A 52 9.42 15.92 0.48
N CYS A 53 10.66 15.49 0.76
CA CYS A 53 11.79 16.39 0.93
C CYS A 53 12.10 17.16 -0.35
N GLU A 54 12.04 16.51 -1.52
CA GLU A 54 12.28 17.14 -2.82
C GLU A 54 11.17 18.11 -3.23
N LEU A 55 9.91 17.86 -2.86
CA LEU A 55 8.75 18.69 -3.26
C LEU A 55 8.50 19.90 -2.35
N VAL A 56 8.66 19.74 -1.04
CA VAL A 56 8.26 20.77 -0.05
C VAL A 56 9.47 21.53 0.50
N GLY A 57 10.68 21.00 0.34
CA GLY A 57 11.90 21.53 0.94
C GLY A 57 12.04 21.18 2.43
N LEU A 58 13.26 21.28 2.95
CA LEU A 58 13.63 20.83 4.30
C LEU A 58 12.85 21.55 5.43
N ASP A 59 12.40 22.79 5.19
CA ASP A 59 11.72 23.62 6.18
C ASP A 59 10.38 23.05 6.67
N LYS A 60 9.66 22.32 5.79
CA LYS A 60 8.31 21.78 6.10
C LYS A 60 8.23 20.27 5.99
N PHE A 61 9.38 19.59 5.85
CA PHE A 61 9.48 18.15 5.68
C PHE A 61 8.78 17.35 6.79
N SER A 62 9.06 17.68 8.05
CA SER A 62 8.50 16.98 9.22
C SER A 62 6.97 17.15 9.33
N SER A 63 6.47 18.36 9.05
CA SER A 63 5.03 18.64 9.08
C SER A 63 4.28 17.91 7.98
N ALA A 64 4.83 17.88 6.75
CA ALA A 64 4.24 17.15 5.63
C ALA A 64 4.24 15.63 5.86
N LEU A 65 5.34 15.06 6.34
CA LEU A 65 5.41 13.64 6.70
C LEU A 65 4.43 13.26 7.81
N GLY A 66 4.34 14.08 8.85
CA GLY A 66 3.39 13.87 9.95
C GLY A 66 1.94 13.82 9.45
N LEU A 67 1.57 14.72 8.55
CA LEU A 67 0.23 14.74 7.94
C LEU A 67 -0.03 13.50 7.07
N VAL A 68 0.94 13.07 6.26
CA VAL A 68 0.84 11.85 5.44
C VAL A 68 0.65 10.60 6.32
N PHE A 69 1.43 10.49 7.41
CA PHE A 69 1.27 9.37 8.34
C PHE A 69 -0.05 9.42 9.12
N LEU A 70 -0.57 10.61 9.43
CA LEU A 70 -1.86 10.76 10.07
C LEU A 70 -2.98 10.18 9.19
N PHE A 71 -3.01 10.53 7.90
CA PHE A 71 -3.98 9.92 6.95
C PHE A 71 -3.81 8.41 6.81
N ARG A 72 -2.55 7.92 6.81
CA ARG A 72 -2.27 6.49 6.78
C ARG A 72 -2.75 5.77 8.05
N GLY A 73 -2.61 6.40 9.21
CA GLY A 73 -3.14 5.91 10.48
C GLY A 73 -4.67 5.83 10.49
N ILE A 74 -5.36 6.86 10.02
CA ILE A 74 -6.82 6.85 9.86
C ILE A 74 -7.25 5.73 8.92
N SER A 75 -6.57 5.57 7.79
CA SER A 75 -6.85 4.50 6.83
C SER A 75 -6.70 3.11 7.47
N SER A 76 -5.68 2.92 8.33
CA SER A 76 -5.49 1.68 9.08
C SER A 76 -6.55 1.43 10.14
N LEU A 77 -7.21 2.47 10.65
CA LEU A 77 -8.33 2.34 11.58
C LEU A 77 -9.62 1.94 10.86
N ILE A 78 -9.82 2.46 9.64
CA ILE A 78 -11.01 2.20 8.81
C ILE A 78 -10.92 0.85 8.07
N ALA A 79 -9.71 0.39 7.72
CA ALA A 79 -9.54 -0.84 6.96
C ALA A 79 -10.11 -2.11 7.65
N PRO A 80 -9.91 -2.35 8.96
CA PRO A 80 -10.50 -3.51 9.66
C PRO A 80 -12.03 -3.56 9.67
N PRO A 81 -12.79 -2.50 10.03
CA PRO A 81 -14.25 -2.56 10.00
C PRO A 81 -14.80 -2.69 8.58
N VAL A 82 -14.15 -2.07 7.58
CA VAL A 82 -14.55 -2.22 6.17
C VAL A 82 -14.32 -3.66 5.70
N MET A 83 -13.17 -4.27 6.01
CA MET A 83 -12.90 -5.67 5.70
C MET A 83 -13.87 -6.63 6.41
N GLY A 84 -14.22 -6.34 7.67
CA GLY A 84 -15.23 -7.07 8.42
C GLY A 84 -16.59 -7.01 7.73
N ALA A 85 -17.06 -5.82 7.37
CA ALA A 85 -18.32 -5.65 6.65
C ALA A 85 -18.32 -6.39 5.30
N ILE A 86 -17.24 -6.30 4.51
CA ILE A 86 -17.11 -7.02 3.23
C ILE A 86 -17.18 -8.54 3.44
N ARG A 87 -16.53 -9.06 4.50
CA ARG A 87 -16.60 -10.48 4.87
C ARG A 87 -18.03 -10.88 5.24
N ASP A 88 -18.73 -10.05 6.01
CA ASP A 88 -20.10 -10.32 6.44
C ASP A 88 -21.09 -10.31 5.25
N PHE A 89 -20.92 -9.40 4.29
CA PHE A 89 -21.69 -9.40 3.04
C PHE A 89 -21.38 -10.61 2.16
N THR A 90 -20.11 -11.05 2.09
CA THR A 90 -19.71 -12.21 1.28
C THR A 90 -20.16 -13.53 1.91
N ALA A 91 -20.26 -13.60 3.24
CA ALA A 91 -20.70 -14.79 3.97
C ALA A 91 -22.23 -14.93 4.12
N SER A 92 -23.03 -13.95 3.67
CA SER A 92 -24.49 -13.95 3.82
C SER A 92 -25.27 -14.57 2.65
N PHE A 93 -24.62 -15.27 1.72
CA PHE A 93 -25.28 -16.09 0.69
C PHE A 93 -25.05 -17.59 0.91
N ASN A 94 -25.35 -18.08 2.11
CA ASN A 94 -25.73 -19.48 2.26
C ASN A 94 -26.83 -19.60 3.33
N ILE A 95 -28.04 -19.87 2.84
CA ILE A 95 -29.16 -20.47 3.57
C ILE A 95 -28.74 -21.70 4.38
#